data_AF-A0A1D6FTC0-F1
#
_entry.id   AF-A0A1D6FTC0-F1
#
_cell.length_a   1.000
_cell.length_b   1.000
_cell.length_c   1.000
_cell.angle_alpha   90.00
_cell.angle_beta   90.00
_cell.angle_gamma   90.00
#
_symmetry.space_group_name_H-M   'P 1'
#
loop_
_entity.id
_entity.type
_entity.pdbx_description
1 polymer ?
#
loop_
_entity_poly.entity_id
_entity_poly.type
_entity_poly.pdbx_seq_one_letter_code
_entity_poly.pdbx_strand_id
1 'polypeptide(L)' 'MQKAIFEWRKPMIPHSEDAVQVTQHFANHFISQARKSPNRPPADKVLDNLIYNYSPTFTGKKSKSFEEVYIFS' A
#
# COMPACT_ATOMS: atom_id res chain seq x y z
N MET A 1 -1.41 -10.43 0.18
CA MET A 1 -2.56 -9.76 -0.45
C MET A 1 -2.11 -8.67 -1.39
N GLN A 2 -1.65 -7.50 -0.89
CA GLN A 2 -1.17 -6.38 -1.73
C GLN A 2 -0.11 -6.76 -2.79
N LYS A 3 0.74 -7.75 -2.50
CA LYS A 3 1.82 -8.21 -3.39
C LYS A 3 1.36 -8.56 -4.81
N ALA A 4 0.15 -9.09 -4.97
CA ALA A 4 -0.39 -9.51 -6.27
C ALA A 4 -0.43 -8.38 -7.33
N ILE A 5 -0.57 -7.13 -6.89
CA ILE A 5 -0.75 -5.96 -7.78
C ILE A 5 0.43 -5.00 -7.79
N PHE A 6 1.42 -5.18 -6.90
CA PHE A 6 2.55 -4.22 -6.78
C PHE A 6 3.94 -4.86 -6.70
N GLU A 7 4.07 -6.20 -6.55
CA GLU A 7 5.35 -6.85 -6.29
C GLU A 7 5.69 -7.92 -7.32
N TRP A 8 6.71 -7.71 -8.15
CA TRP A 8 6.89 -8.50 -9.38
C TRP A 8 8.02 -9.51 -9.33
N ARG A 9 8.85 -9.48 -8.28
CA ARG A 9 10.12 -10.24 -8.24
C ARG A 9 10.00 -11.73 -7.98
N LYS A 10 8.90 -12.19 -7.37
CA LYS A 10 8.79 -13.58 -6.91
C LYS A 10 7.77 -14.33 -7.77
N PRO A 11 8.17 -15.40 -8.47
CA PRO A 11 7.26 -16.14 -9.37
C PRO A 11 6.10 -16.82 -8.62
N MET A 12 6.23 -17.02 -7.31
CA MET A 12 5.17 -17.57 -6.46
C MET A 12 4.08 -16.55 -6.10
N ILE A 13 4.29 -15.25 -6.39
CA ILE A 13 3.25 -14.24 -6.16
C ILE A 13 2.16 -14.44 -7.22
N PRO A 14 0.90 -14.64 -6.81
CA PRO A 14 -0.19 -14.81 -7.76
C PRO A 14 -0.52 -13.47 -8.41
N HIS A 15 -0.34 -13.40 -9.73
CA HIS A 15 -0.63 -12.23 -10.57
C HIS A 15 -1.82 -12.47 -11.52
N SER A 16 -2.63 -13.50 -11.28
CA SER A 16 -3.85 -13.74 -12.05
C SER A 16 -4.89 -12.63 -11.82
N GLU A 17 -5.82 -12.49 -12.75
CA GLU A 17 -6.94 -11.54 -12.64
C GLU A 17 -7.70 -11.72 -11.31
N ASP A 18 -7.99 -12.95 -10.91
CA ASP A 18 -8.65 -13.24 -9.63
C ASP A 18 -7.84 -12.72 -8.43
N ALA A 19 -6.51 -12.87 -8.44
CA ALA A 19 -5.65 -12.38 -7.36
C ALA A 19 -5.64 -10.86 -7.26
N VAL A 20 -5.70 -10.19 -8.42
CA VAL A 20 -5.87 -8.72 -8.52
C VAL A 20 -7.23 -8.30 -7.95
N GLN A 21 -8.31 -8.94 -8.40
CA GLN A 21 -9.67 -8.63 -7.96
C GLN A 21 -9.84 -8.84 -6.46
N VAL A 22 -9.38 -9.98 -5.91
CA VAL A 22 -9.42 -10.26 -4.46
C VAL A 22 -8.70 -9.18 -3.66
N THR A 23 -7.52 -8.75 -4.13
CA THR A 23 -6.75 -7.70 -3.45
C THR A 23 -7.50 -6.37 -3.46
N GLN A 24 -8.09 -5.99 -4.59
CA GLN A 24 -8.89 -4.77 -4.69
C GLN A 24 -10.16 -4.83 -3.84
N HIS A 25 -10.86 -5.96 -3.81
CA HIS A 25 -12.05 -6.17 -2.99
C HIS A 25 -11.76 -5.95 -1.50
N PHE A 26 -10.65 -6.50 -1.00
CA PHE A 26 -10.25 -6.29 0.38
C PHE A 26 -9.90 -4.85 0.69
N ALA A 27 -9.14 -4.17 -0.19
CA ALA A 27 -8.84 -2.75 -0.04
C ALA A 27 -10.13 -1.90 0.01
N ASN A 28 -11.08 -2.16 -0.89
CA ASN A 28 -12.38 -1.50 -0.91
C ASN A 28 -13.17 -1.75 0.38
N HIS A 29 -13.20 -2.99 0.87
CA HIS A 29 -13.87 -3.33 2.11
C HIS A 29 -13.23 -2.58 3.29
N PHE A 30 -11.91 -2.60 3.42
CA PHE A 30 -11.19 -1.90 4.48
C PHE A 30 -11.50 -0.39 4.49
N ILE A 31 -11.44 0.27 3.33
CA ILE A 31 -11.78 1.70 3.19
C ILE A 31 -13.24 1.95 3.59
N SER A 32 -14.17 1.03 3.24
CA SER A 32 -15.58 1.17 3.64
C SER A 32 -15.78 1.10 5.16
N GLN A 33 -14.98 0.31 5.88
CA GLN A 33 -14.98 0.30 7.34
C GLN A 33 -14.38 1.61 7.90
N ALA A 34 -13.26 2.08 7.35
CA ALA A 34 -12.62 3.32 7.78
C ALA A 34 -13.56 4.54 7.67
N ARG A 35 -14.40 4.61 6.62
CA ARG A 35 -15.37 5.70 6.41
C ARG A 35 -16.44 5.80 7.51
N LYS A 36 -16.70 4.73 8.25
CA LYS A 36 -17.66 4.72 9.37
C LYS A 36 -17.11 5.45 10.60
N SER A 37 -15.80 5.69 10.66
CA SER A 37 -15.20 6.43 11.77
C SER A 37 -15.56 7.91 11.72
N PRO A 38 -15.92 8.54 12.86
CA PRO A 38 -16.14 9.98 12.94
C PRO A 38 -14.83 10.79 12.99
N ASN A 39 -13.65 10.16 12.97
CA ASN A 39 -12.36 10.85 13.07
C ASN A 39 -12.16 11.86 11.92
N ARG A 40 -12.04 13.15 12.24
CA ARG A 40 -11.80 14.25 11.29
C ARG A 40 -10.76 15.22 11.86
N PRO A 41 -9.46 14.93 11.74
CA PRO A 41 -8.39 15.82 12.22
C PRO A 41 -8.34 17.15 11.43
N PRO A 42 -7.75 18.21 11.99
CA PRO A 42 -7.51 19.47 11.28
C PRO A 42 -6.72 19.28 9.98
N ALA A 43 -7.05 20.04 8.94
CA ALA A 43 -6.50 19.85 7.60
C ALA A 43 -4.99 20.05 7.51
N ASP A 44 -4.45 21.03 8.24
CA ASP A 44 -3.01 21.30 8.39
C ASP A 44 -2.29 20.07 8.97
N LYS A 45 -2.82 19.52 10.07
CA LYS A 45 -2.28 18.29 10.67
C LYS A 45 -2.36 17.10 9.74
N VAL A 46 -3.43 16.98 8.94
CA VAL A 46 -3.51 15.91 7.94
C VAL A 46 -2.39 16.09 6.92
N LEU A 47 -2.24 17.28 6.33
CA LEU A 47 -1.23 17.55 5.31
C LEU A 47 0.19 17.24 5.78
N ASP A 48 0.53 17.59 7.02
CA ASP A 48 1.85 17.29 7.61
C ASP A 48 2.12 15.78 7.77
N ASN A 49 1.07 14.96 7.86
CA ASN A 49 1.17 13.52 8.16
C ASN A 49 0.87 12.60 6.96
N LEU A 50 0.63 13.15 5.76
CA LEU A 50 0.40 12.34 4.56
C LEU A 50 1.69 11.64 4.11
N ILE A 51 1.55 10.43 3.56
CA ILE A 51 2.67 9.67 2.98
C ILE A 51 3.37 10.42 1.83
N TYR A 52 2.71 11.43 1.25
CA TYR A 52 3.26 12.32 0.22
C TYR A 52 4.48 13.11 0.67
N ASN A 53 4.66 13.29 1.99
CA ASN A 53 5.82 13.98 2.55
C ASN A 53 7.09 13.12 2.60
N TYR A 54 7.02 11.88 2.15
CA TYR A 54 8.13 10.93 2.16
C TYR A 54 8.38 10.42 0.75
N SER A 55 9.65 10.13 0.46
CA SER A 55 10.05 9.51 -0.80
C SER A 55 10.40 8.03 -0.56
N PRO A 56 9.86 7.10 -1.35
CA PRO A 56 10.26 5.71 -1.25
C PRO A 56 11.69 5.52 -1.76
N THR A 57 12.37 4.52 -1.23
CA THR A 57 13.65 4.03 -1.74
C THR A 57 13.39 2.79 -2.58
N PHE A 58 13.82 2.82 -3.85
CA PHE A 58 13.78 1.63 -4.69
C PHE A 58 14.77 0.58 -4.16
N THR A 59 14.22 -0.55 -3.72
CA THR A 59 15.01 -1.66 -3.19
C THR A 59 14.89 -2.92 -4.02
N GLY A 60 14.02 -2.98 -5.02
CA GLY A 60 13.77 -4.16 -5.84
C GLY A 60 15.04 -4.87 -6.28
N LYS A 61 16.06 -4.13 -6.75
CA LYS A 61 17.36 -4.70 -7.18
C LYS A 61 18.11 -5.48 -6.09
N LYS A 62 18.01 -5.09 -4.82
CA LYS A 62 18.79 -5.65 -3.69
C LYS A 62 17.92 -6.46 -2.72
N SER A 63 16.71 -6.00 -2.47
CA SER A 63 15.70 -6.61 -1.61
C SER A 63 15.02 -7.77 -2.33
N LYS A 64 14.74 -8.84 -1.59
CA LYS A 64 13.99 -9.99 -2.10
C LYS A 64 12.49 -9.90 -1.80
N SER A 65 12.05 -8.83 -1.13
CA SER A 65 10.73 -8.80 -0.50
C SER A 65 9.80 -7.72 -1.05
N PHE A 66 10.30 -6.51 -1.31
CA PHE A 66 9.51 -5.36 -1.76
C PHE A 66 10.25 -4.60 -2.86
N GLU A 67 9.54 -4.10 -3.87
CA GLU A 67 10.12 -3.25 -4.93
C GLU A 67 10.55 -1.88 -4.37
N GLU A 68 9.70 -1.25 -3.56
CA GLU A 68 9.92 0.07 -2.96
C GLU A 68 9.60 0.04 -1.46
N VAL A 69 10.37 0.78 -0.66
CA VAL A 69 10.17 0.86 0.79
C VAL A 69 10.33 2.30 1.29
N TYR A 70 9.51 2.69 2.25
CA TYR A 70 9.69 3.94 3.00
C TYR A 70 10.56 3.68 4.22
N ILE A 71 11.60 4.47 4.41
CA ILE A 71 12.52 4.37 5.54
C ILE A 71 12.36 5.64 6.38
N PHE A 72 12.06 5.50 7.67
CA PHE A 72 11.86 6.59 8.62
C PHE A 72 12.99 6.56 9.65
N SER A 73 13.46 7.74 10.06
CA SER A 73 14.51 7.95 11.08
C SER A 73 13.93 8.48 12.38
#